data_AF-A0A7X9B307-F1
#
_entry.id   AF-A0A7X9B307-F1
#
_cell.length_a   1.000
_cell.length_b   1.000
_cell.length_c   1.000
_cell.angle_alpha   90.00
_cell.angle_beta   90.00
_cell.angle_gamma   90.00
#
_symmetry.space_group_name_H-M   'P 1'
#
loop_
_entity.id
_entity.type
_entity.pdbx_description
1 polymer ?
#
loop_
_entity_poly.entity_id
_entity_poly.type
_entity_poly.pdbx_seq_one_letter_code
_entity_poly.pdbx_strand_id
1 'polypeptide(L)'
;MTKREAYNLSEIGARLKLIRARQRLTQAKMAQELGISLSHYSKLEVGIGGMSHGLIFALCRRFGINEAWLVYGEGEAPDFSLVTDETSAAECSGNSGKKLLADDNSLALVESIIILLENNGLRELAEKIAQAMAIPTTRALAMLVCEKLRNPEKEANRND
;
A
#
# COMPACT_ATOMS: atom_id res chain seq x y z
N MET A 1 7.65 39.93 8.27
CA MET A 1 7.59 39.10 7.04
C MET A 1 8.58 37.98 7.21
N THR A 2 8.13 36.84 7.72
CA THR A 2 8.94 35.65 7.99
C THR A 2 9.41 35.06 6.66
N LYS A 3 10.72 34.74 6.59
CA LYS A 3 11.43 34.17 5.43
C LYS A 3 10.58 33.09 4.77
N ARG A 4 10.24 33.25 3.49
CA ARG A 4 9.86 32.13 2.63
C ARG A 4 11.07 31.21 2.56
N GLU A 5 11.01 30.09 3.27
CA GLU A 5 11.96 29.00 3.09
C GLU A 5 11.94 28.62 1.60
N ALA A 6 13.10 28.72 0.96
CA ALA A 6 13.23 28.57 -0.48
C ALA A 6 13.00 27.10 -0.85
N TYR A 7 11.82 26.79 -1.37
CA TYR A 7 11.53 25.49 -1.97
C TYR A 7 12.57 25.22 -3.07
N ASN A 8 13.44 24.22 -2.87
CA ASN A 8 14.39 23.81 -3.89
C ASN A 8 13.69 22.87 -4.87
N LEU A 9 13.11 23.45 -5.93
CA LEU A 9 12.36 22.71 -6.95
C LEU A 9 13.18 21.60 -7.62
N SER A 10 14.51 21.79 -7.73
CA SER A 10 15.42 20.79 -8.29
C SER A 10 15.50 19.54 -7.40
N GLU A 11 15.59 19.72 -6.07
CA GLU A 11 15.60 18.61 -5.12
C GLU A 11 14.26 17.88 -5.07
N ILE A 12 13.14 18.62 -5.09
CA ILE A 12 11.80 18.04 -5.16
C ILE A 12 11.66 17.20 -6.44
N GLY A 13 12.14 17.72 -7.58
CA GLY A 13 12.19 17.01 -8.85
C GLY A 13 13.04 15.72 -8.80
N ALA A 14 14.19 15.77 -8.12
CA ALA A 14 15.02 14.59 -7.92
C ALA A 14 14.33 13.52 -7.06
N ARG A 15 13.62 13.91 -6.00
CA ARG A 15 12.84 13.00 -5.15
C ARG A 15 11.66 12.40 -5.91
N LEU A 16 10.94 13.18 -6.70
CA LEU A 16 9.92 12.70 -7.66
C LEU A 16 10.46 11.61 -8.59
N LYS A 17 11.63 11.86 -9.19
CA LYS A 17 12.30 10.92 -10.08
C LYS A 17 12.68 9.62 -9.35
N LEU A 18 13.14 9.73 -8.09
CA LEU A 18 13.46 8.58 -7.25
C LEU A 18 12.22 7.72 -7.00
N ILE A 19 11.09 8.34 -6.63
CA ILE A 19 9.81 7.66 -6.40
C ILE A 19 9.39 6.89 -7.67
N ARG A 20 9.43 7.56 -8.82
CA ARG A 20 9.08 6.96 -10.10
C ARG A 20 9.97 5.77 -10.45
N ALA A 21 11.28 5.93 -10.29
CA ALA A 21 12.26 4.89 -10.59
C ALA A 21 12.08 3.66 -9.70
N ARG A 22 11.81 3.87 -8.40
CA ARG A 22 11.54 2.78 -7.46
C ARG A 22 10.28 1.99 -7.79
N GLN A 23 9.24 2.66 -8.30
CA GLN A 23 8.03 2.01 -8.79
C GLN A 23 8.13 1.47 -10.21
N ARG A 24 9.28 1.63 -10.88
CA ARG A 24 9.52 1.20 -12.27
C ARG A 24 8.48 1.76 -13.25
N LEU A 25 7.98 2.96 -12.99
CA LEU A 25 7.00 3.62 -13.85
C LEU A 25 7.68 4.49 -14.92
N THR A 26 7.05 4.55 -16.09
CA THR A 26 7.39 5.58 -17.09
C THR A 26 6.85 6.93 -16.63
N GLN A 27 7.40 8.03 -17.16
CA GLN A 27 6.87 9.37 -16.87
C GLN A 27 5.39 9.49 -17.27
N ALA A 28 4.99 8.84 -18.37
CA ALA A 28 3.60 8.83 -18.84
C ALA A 28 2.67 8.11 -17.86
N LYS A 29 3.08 6.92 -17.36
CA LYS A 29 2.28 6.18 -16.39
C LYS A 29 2.19 6.92 -15.07
N MET A 30 3.29 7.52 -14.58
CA MET A 30 3.24 8.33 -13.36
C MET A 30 2.37 9.58 -13.49
N ALA A 31 2.41 10.26 -14.64
CA ALA A 31 1.53 11.41 -14.91
C ALA A 31 0.05 11.00 -14.89
N GLN A 32 -0.27 9.84 -15.48
CA GLN A 32 -1.63 9.26 -15.47
C GLN A 32 -2.09 8.95 -14.04
N GLU A 33 -1.25 8.33 -13.22
CA GLU A 33 -1.57 8.03 -11.80
C GLU A 33 -1.84 9.29 -10.97
N LEU A 34 -1.14 10.39 -11.29
CA LEU A 34 -1.29 11.68 -10.63
C LEU A 34 -2.40 12.56 -11.26
N GLY A 35 -3.05 12.10 -12.33
CA GLY A 35 -4.10 12.85 -13.02
C GLY A 35 -3.62 14.15 -13.69
N ILE A 36 -2.35 14.22 -14.09
CA ILE A 36 -1.75 15.40 -14.75
C ILE A 36 -1.21 15.06 -16.14
N SER A 37 -0.93 16.08 -16.96
CA SER A 37 -0.33 15.85 -18.27
C SER A 37 1.13 15.41 -18.15
N LEU A 38 1.60 14.60 -19.10
CA LEU A 38 3.02 14.19 -19.20
C LEU A 38 3.96 15.40 -19.24
N SER A 39 3.60 16.44 -19.98
CA SER A 39 4.38 17.68 -20.06
C SER A 39 4.50 18.36 -18.69
N HIS A 40 3.42 18.38 -17.91
CA HIS A 40 3.44 18.92 -16.56
C HIS A 40 4.37 18.09 -15.67
N TYR A 41 4.22 16.76 -15.65
CA TYR A 41 5.06 15.88 -14.86
C TYR A 41 6.55 16.00 -15.21
N SER A 42 6.88 16.06 -16.49
CA SER A 42 8.27 16.23 -16.97
C SER A 42 8.90 17.52 -16.43
N LYS A 43 8.16 18.64 -16.42
CA LYS A 43 8.64 19.91 -15.84
C LYS A 43 8.86 19.83 -14.33
N LEU A 44 8.06 19.04 -13.61
CA LEU A 44 8.22 18.82 -12.17
C LEU A 44 9.51 18.04 -11.87
N GLU A 45 9.80 16.96 -12.61
CA GLU A 45 11.02 16.17 -12.39
C GLU A 45 12.31 16.96 -12.63
N VAL A 46 12.29 17.94 -13.53
CA VAL A 46 13.44 18.79 -13.83
C VAL A 46 13.50 20.03 -12.92
N GLY A 47 12.51 20.23 -12.04
CA GLY A 47 12.46 21.36 -11.11
C GLY A 47 12.12 22.70 -11.76
N ILE A 48 11.52 22.68 -12.95
CA ILE A 48 11.12 23.89 -13.70
C ILE A 48 9.69 24.34 -13.32
N GLY A 49 8.85 23.40 -12.86
CA GLY A 49 7.49 23.67 -12.41
C GLY A 49 7.37 23.55 -10.89
N GLY A 50 6.71 24.52 -10.25
CA GLY A 50 6.29 24.39 -8.86
C GLY A 50 5.17 23.36 -8.72
N MET A 51 5.20 22.56 -7.65
CA MET A 51 4.12 21.63 -7.34
C MET A 51 3.04 22.36 -6.53
N SER A 52 1.77 22.19 -6.91
CA SER A 52 0.67 22.68 -6.08
C SER A 52 0.52 21.80 -4.83
N HIS A 53 0.05 22.38 -3.73
CA HIS A 53 -0.24 21.63 -2.50
C HIS A 53 -1.19 20.45 -2.73
N GLY A 54 -2.17 20.61 -3.64
CA GLY A 54 -3.08 19.51 -4.00
C GLY A 54 -2.37 18.33 -4.67
N LEU A 55 -1.37 18.61 -5.51
CA LEU A 55 -0.58 17.58 -6.17
C LEU A 55 0.40 16.89 -5.20
N ILE A 56 1.00 17.65 -4.28
CA ILE A 56 1.79 17.11 -3.17
C ILE A 56 0.94 16.13 -2.36
N PHE A 57 -0.26 16.55 -1.96
CA PHE A 57 -1.18 15.73 -1.18
C PHE A 57 -1.61 14.44 -1.92
N ALA A 58 -1.95 14.56 -3.21
CA ALA A 58 -2.33 13.41 -4.03
C ALA A 58 -1.17 12.38 -4.13
N LEU A 59 0.05 12.87 -4.32
CA LEU A 59 1.25 12.04 -4.40
C LEU A 59 1.55 11.36 -3.05
N CYS A 60 1.52 12.11 -1.95
CA CYS A 60 1.75 11.59 -0.60
C CYS A 60 0.75 10.49 -0.26
N ARG A 61 -0.55 10.72 -0.54
CA ARG A 61 -1.61 9.73 -0.30
C ARG A 61 -1.47 8.49 -1.17
N ARG A 62 -1.08 8.65 -2.44
CA ARG A 62 -1.01 7.54 -3.39
C ARG A 62 0.16 6.60 -3.11
N PHE A 63 1.29 7.15 -2.68
CA PHE A 63 2.53 6.39 -2.51
C PHE A 63 2.99 6.26 -1.06
N GLY A 64 2.18 6.71 -0.10
CA GLY A 64 2.51 6.63 1.33
C GLY A 64 3.73 7.47 1.71
N ILE A 65 3.93 8.61 1.07
CA ILE A 65 5.13 9.44 1.22
C ILE A 65 4.88 10.56 2.22
N ASN A 66 5.87 10.84 3.06
CA ASN A 66 5.83 11.99 3.95
C ASN A 66 6.07 13.30 3.16
N GLU A 67 5.18 14.27 3.34
CA GLU A 67 5.28 15.59 2.69
C GLU A 67 6.58 16.32 3.06
N ALA A 68 6.99 16.26 4.33
CA ALA A 68 8.22 16.90 4.79
C ALA A 68 9.46 16.32 4.10
N TRP A 69 9.45 15.00 3.85
CA TRP A 69 10.51 14.35 3.08
C TRP A 69 10.50 14.78 1.61
N LEU A 70 9.32 14.84 0.98
CA LEU A 70 9.22 15.24 -0.42
C LEU A 70 9.67 16.70 -0.62
N VAL A 71 9.20 17.60 0.24
CA VAL A 71 9.36 19.04 0.09
C VAL A 71 10.71 19.51 0.63
N TYR A 72 11.03 19.16 1.87
CA TYR A 72 12.20 19.67 2.60
C TYR A 72 13.35 18.66 2.65
N GLY A 73 13.09 17.37 2.37
CA GLY A 73 14.09 16.30 2.50
C GLY A 73 14.24 15.82 3.93
N GLU A 74 13.33 16.19 4.81
CA GLU A 74 13.37 15.86 6.22
C GLU A 74 12.63 14.56 6.51
N GLY A 75 13.21 13.70 7.35
CA GLY A 75 12.61 12.44 7.77
C GLY A 75 13.08 11.22 6.98
N GLU A 76 12.39 10.10 7.18
CA GLU A 76 12.76 8.81 6.62
C GLU A 76 12.33 8.68 5.16
N ALA A 77 13.22 8.13 4.33
CA ALA A 77 12.91 7.87 2.93
C ALA A 77 11.82 6.78 2.86
N PRO A 78 10.81 6.92 1.98
CA PRO A 78 9.76 5.93 1.90
C PRO A 78 10.33 4.57 1.51
N ASP A 79 9.93 3.52 2.25
CA ASP A 79 10.21 2.15 1.87
C ASP A 79 9.21 1.71 0.80
N PHE A 80 9.70 1.51 -0.42
CA PHE A 80 8.90 1.08 -1.56
C PHE A 80 8.97 -0.44 -1.77
N SER A 81 9.51 -1.20 -0.81
CA SER A 81 9.59 -2.67 -0.86
C SER A 81 8.22 -3.38 -0.77
N LEU A 82 7.17 -2.66 -0.36
CA LEU A 82 5.80 -3.19 -0.30
C LEU A 82 5.05 -2.81 -1.57
N VAL A 83 5.28 -3.59 -2.65
CA VAL A 83 4.41 -3.54 -3.83
C VAL A 83 3.08 -4.18 -3.45
N THR A 84 2.07 -3.37 -3.15
CA THR A 84 0.69 -3.84 -3.24
C THR A 84 0.31 -3.84 -4.71
N ASP A 85 0.38 -5.01 -5.34
CA ASP A 85 -0.26 -5.30 -6.62
C ASP A 85 -1.78 -5.20 -6.42
N GLU A 86 -2.30 -3.97 -6.45
CA GLU A 86 -3.73 -3.67 -6.46
C GLU A 86 -4.02 -2.92 -7.77
N THR A 87 -3.68 -3.53 -8.91
CA THR A 87 -4.19 -3.06 -10.22
C THR A 87 -4.13 -4.17 -11.28
N SER A 88 -4.92 -5.23 -11.07
CA SER A 88 -5.53 -5.95 -12.18
C SER A 88 -7.01 -5.60 -12.25
N ALA A 89 -7.44 -5.25 -13.46
CA ALA A 89 -8.75 -4.79 -13.89
C ALA A 89 -9.99 -5.36 -13.18
N ALA A 90 -10.99 -4.47 -13.05
CA ALA A 90 -12.42 -4.72 -12.89
C ALA A 90 -12.89 -5.41 -11.61
N GLU A 91 -13.57 -4.65 -10.74
CA GLU A 91 -14.94 -4.97 -10.30
C GLU A 91 -15.55 -3.80 -9.50
N CYS A 92 -16.78 -3.44 -9.88
CA CYS A 92 -17.65 -2.61 -9.07
C CYS A 92 -18.08 -3.39 -7.82
N SER A 93 -18.05 -2.74 -6.65
CA SER A 93 -19.00 -2.88 -5.52
C SER A 93 -18.30 -2.90 -4.16
N GLY A 94 -18.75 -2.01 -3.27
CA GLY A 94 -18.92 -2.35 -1.85
C GLY A 94 -17.73 -2.27 -0.91
N ASN A 95 -17.73 -1.18 -0.14
CA ASN A 95 -17.40 -1.10 1.29
C ASN A 95 -15.94 -1.12 1.80
N SER A 96 -15.63 0.02 2.45
CA SER A 96 -14.99 0.11 3.77
C SER A 96 -13.55 -0.41 3.92
N GLY A 97 -12.61 0.24 3.24
CA GLY A 97 -11.20 0.25 3.66
C GLY A 97 -11.03 1.04 4.95
N LYS A 98 -11.24 0.36 6.08
CA LYS A 98 -10.97 0.90 7.42
C LYS A 98 -9.48 1.23 7.50
N LYS A 99 -9.20 2.54 7.56
CA LYS A 99 -8.10 3.21 8.24
C LYS A 99 -7.27 2.28 9.14
N LEU A 100 -6.13 1.79 8.64
CA LEU A 100 -5.12 1.15 9.48
C LEU A 100 -4.24 2.27 10.05
N LEU A 101 -4.69 2.82 11.18
CA LEU A 101 -3.84 3.59 12.09
C LEU A 101 -3.07 2.56 12.91
N ALA A 102 -1.78 2.78 13.08
CA ALA A 102 -0.94 2.02 13.98
C ALA A 102 -1.52 2.04 15.40
N ASP A 103 -2.05 0.91 15.84
CA ASP A 103 -2.34 0.58 17.22
C ASP A 103 -1.74 -0.79 17.55
N ASP A 104 -1.46 -1.03 18.84
CA ASP A 104 -0.79 -2.22 19.40
C ASP A 104 -1.45 -3.56 19.00
N ASN A 105 -2.65 -3.49 18.43
CA ASN A 105 -3.40 -4.60 17.86
C ASN A 105 -2.74 -5.22 16.61
N SER A 106 -1.86 -4.49 15.93
CA SER A 106 -1.18 -4.99 14.71
C SER A 106 -0.27 -6.18 15.02
N LEU A 107 0.42 -6.16 16.16
CA LEU A 107 1.33 -7.24 16.55
C LEU A 107 0.57 -8.48 17.03
N ALA A 108 -0.49 -8.31 17.82
CA ALA A 108 -1.37 -9.40 18.26
C ALA A 108 -2.07 -10.10 17.08
N LEU A 109 -2.43 -9.33 16.03
CA LEU A 109 -2.98 -9.88 14.80
C LEU A 109 -1.95 -10.72 14.05
N VAL A 110 -0.71 -10.24 13.93
CA VAL A 110 0.38 -10.99 13.29
C VAL A 110 0.68 -12.28 14.05
N GLU A 111 0.73 -12.23 15.38
CA GLU A 111 0.91 -13.43 16.22
C GLU A 111 -0.21 -14.44 16.01
N SER A 112 -1.47 -13.99 15.98
CA SER A 112 -2.63 -14.83 15.71
C SER A 112 -2.57 -15.48 14.32
N ILE A 113 -2.11 -14.74 13.30
CA ILE A 113 -1.93 -15.26 11.93
C ILE A 113 -0.87 -16.35 11.91
N ILE A 114 0.28 -16.15 12.57
CA ILE A 114 1.37 -17.14 12.61
C ILE A 114 0.87 -18.45 13.22
N ILE A 115 0.17 -18.39 14.36
CA ILE A 115 -0.40 -19.57 15.02
C ILE A 115 -1.38 -20.31 14.09
N LEU A 116 -2.27 -19.60 13.41
CA LEU A 116 -3.22 -20.20 12.46
C LEU A 116 -2.52 -20.82 11.25
N LEU A 117 -1.45 -20.19 10.75
CA LEU A 117 -0.65 -20.71 9.64
C LEU A 117 0.16 -21.94 10.03
N GLU A 118 0.52 -22.12 11.30
CA GLU A 118 1.23 -23.30 11.80
C GLU A 118 0.28 -24.46 12.16
N ASN A 119 -1.04 -24.24 12.12
CA ASN A 119 -2.02 -25.28 12.41
C ASN A 119 -2.10 -26.32 11.27
N ASN A 120 -1.62 -27.55 11.53
CA ASN A 120 -1.60 -28.64 10.56
C ASN A 120 -2.99 -29.02 10.03
N GLY A 121 -4.02 -29.04 10.89
CA GLY A 121 -5.38 -29.37 10.46
C GLY A 121 -5.97 -28.32 9.51
N LEU A 122 -5.64 -27.05 9.72
CA LEU A 122 -6.06 -25.94 8.87
C LEU A 122 -5.33 -26.00 7.51
N ARG A 123 -4.06 -26.41 7.47
CA ARG A 123 -3.31 -26.65 6.23
C ARG A 123 -3.88 -27.81 5.41
N GLU A 124 -4.17 -28.95 6.04
CA GLU A 124 -4.79 -30.08 5.33
C GLU A 124 -6.16 -29.72 4.75
N LEU A 125 -6.95 -28.94 5.48
CA LEU A 125 -8.22 -28.42 4.97
C LEU A 125 -8.00 -27.47 3.79
N ALA A 126 -7.01 -26.59 3.87
CA ALA A 126 -6.65 -25.68 2.78
C ALA A 126 -6.24 -26.45 1.52
N GLU A 127 -5.48 -27.54 1.65
CA GLU A 127 -5.10 -28.40 0.53
C GLU A 127 -6.30 -29.06 -0.13
N LYS A 128 -7.25 -29.58 0.66
CA LYS A 128 -8.50 -30.16 0.13
C LYS A 128 -9.34 -29.11 -0.61
N ILE A 129 -9.47 -27.90 -0.06
CA ILE A 129 -10.17 -26.78 -0.70
C ILE A 129 -9.46 -26.36 -1.99
N ALA A 130 -8.13 -26.27 -1.96
CA ALA A 130 -7.32 -25.92 -3.12
C ALA A 130 -7.51 -26.90 -4.28
N GLN A 131 -7.51 -28.21 -3.99
CA GLN A 131 -7.78 -29.25 -4.97
C GLN A 131 -9.23 -29.19 -5.49
N ALA A 132 -10.22 -29.03 -4.61
CA ALA A 132 -11.63 -29.00 -5.00
C ALA A 132 -11.99 -27.77 -5.84
N MET A 133 -11.39 -26.62 -5.53
CA MET A 133 -11.67 -25.34 -6.20
C MET A 133 -10.68 -25.01 -7.34
N ALA A 134 -9.66 -25.84 -7.56
CA ALA A 134 -8.56 -25.58 -8.48
C ALA A 134 -7.90 -24.20 -8.27
N ILE A 135 -7.67 -23.83 -7.00
CA ILE A 135 -6.99 -22.58 -6.62
C ILE A 135 -5.68 -22.88 -5.89
N PRO A 136 -4.71 -21.94 -5.85
CA PRO A 136 -3.49 -22.14 -5.07
C PRO A 136 -3.77 -22.34 -3.57
N THR A 137 -3.05 -23.27 -2.93
CA THR A 137 -3.20 -23.58 -1.49
C THR A 137 -3.05 -22.36 -0.61
N THR A 138 -2.16 -21.43 -0.96
CA THR A 138 -1.99 -20.15 -0.25
C THR A 138 -3.28 -19.33 -0.21
N ARG A 139 -4.08 -19.35 -1.28
CA ARG A 139 -5.35 -18.64 -1.36
C ARG A 139 -6.42 -19.30 -0.50
N ALA A 140 -6.52 -20.62 -0.56
CA ALA A 140 -7.43 -21.39 0.31
C ALA A 140 -7.08 -21.19 1.80
N LEU A 141 -5.79 -21.18 2.13
CA LEU A 141 -5.29 -20.94 3.48
C LEU A 141 -5.64 -19.52 3.95
N ALA A 142 -5.42 -18.50 3.12
CA ALA A 142 -5.81 -17.13 3.43
C ALA A 142 -7.33 -16.99 3.66
N MET A 143 -8.16 -17.67 2.88
CA MET A 143 -9.62 -17.67 3.08
C MET A 143 -9.99 -18.22 4.47
N LEU A 144 -9.38 -19.33 4.88
CA LEU A 144 -9.61 -19.94 6.19
C LEU A 144 -9.11 -19.07 7.35
N VAL A 145 -7.92 -18.49 7.23
CA VAL A 145 -7.36 -17.57 8.24
C VAL A 145 -8.25 -16.35 8.40
N CYS A 146 -8.69 -15.74 7.29
CA CYS A 146 -9.61 -14.60 7.30
C CYS A 146 -10.96 -14.92 7.96
N GLU A 147 -11.51 -16.11 7.73
CA GLU A 147 -12.76 -16.55 8.37
C GLU A 147 -12.58 -16.76 9.88
N LYS A 148 -11.46 -17.35 10.32
CA LYS A 148 -11.14 -17.57 11.72
C LYS A 148 -10.93 -16.27 12.49
N LEU A 149 -10.23 -15.31 11.90
CA LEU A 149 -10.03 -13.98 12.49
C LEU A 149 -11.34 -13.16 12.55
N ARG A 150 -12.30 -13.43 11.65
CA ARG A 150 -13.62 -12.79 11.66
C ARG A 150 -14.55 -13.36 12.73
N ASN A 151 -14.43 -14.66 13.05
CA ASN A 151 -15.33 -15.39 13.95
C ASN A 151 -14.53 -16.23 14.99
N PRO A 152 -13.86 -15.59 15.98
CA PRO A 152 -13.03 -16.29 16.96
C PRO A 152 -13.82 -17.24 17.89
N GLU A 153 -15.13 -17.03 18.07
CA GLU A 153 -15.94 -17.75 19.07
C GLU A 153 -16.50 -19.11 18.61
N LYS A 154 -16.36 -19.48 17.32
CA LYS A 154 -16.97 -20.71 16.78
C LYS A 154 -16.24 -22.01 17.12
N GLU A 155 -15.05 -21.97 17.71
CA GLU A 155 -14.32 -23.17 18.16
C GLU A 155 -14.59 -23.55 19.62
N ALA A 156 -15.02 -22.62 20.47
CA ALA A 156 -15.31 -22.93 21.87
C ALA A 156 -16.56 -23.82 22.05
N ASN A 157 -17.47 -23.81 21.07
CA ASN A 157 -18.80 -24.42 21.18
C ASN A 157 -18.96 -25.73 20.37
N ARG A 158 -17.85 -26.40 20.04
CA ARG A 158 -17.85 -27.72 19.36
C ARG A 158 -17.32 -28.87 20.23
N ASN A 159 -16.99 -28.60 21.50
CA ASN A 159 -16.48 -29.60 22.44
C ASN A 159 -17.47 -29.97 23.56
N ASP A 160 -18.76 -29.67 23.39
CA ASP A 160 -19.86 -30.21 24.23
C ASP A 160 -20.67 -31.25 23.43
#